data_AF-A0A4U0H4N2-F1
#
_entry.id   AF-A0A4U0H4N2-F1
#
_cell.length_a   1.000
_cell.length_b   1.000
_cell.length_c   1.000
_cell.angle_alpha   90.00
_cell.angle_beta   90.00
_cell.angle_gamma   90.00
#
_symmetry.space_group_name_H-M   'P 1'
#
loop_
_entity.id
_entity.type
_entity.pdbx_description
1 polymer ?
#
loop_
_entity_poly.entity_id
_entity_poly.type
_entity_poly.pdbx_seq_one_letter_code
_entity_poly.pdbx_strand_id
1 'polypeptide(L)'
;MLYSPTSTVIVPANYSGKIDLVLADIKENILTVDTNGIGYINQWTFDKTYTRPIVIDGNGNNLDSLLVGFNPTAFYGVGQSCCIDKEQVYSKSFKIERNKTEETFKYRSLTDLVDRRITKKMKPDRYTIIQTETTAEN
;
A
#
# COMPACT_ATOMS: atom_id res chain seq x y z
N MET A 1 -11.29 20.93 11.12
CA MET A 1 -10.62 19.71 11.63
C MET A 1 -10.54 18.69 10.50
N LEU A 2 -9.34 18.18 10.21
CA LEU A 2 -9.14 17.11 9.23
C LEU A 2 -9.44 15.78 9.95
N TYR A 3 -10.64 15.21 9.76
CA TYR A 3 -10.95 13.89 10.29
C TYR A 3 -10.24 12.85 9.42
N SER A 4 -9.32 12.10 10.03
CA SER A 4 -8.68 10.92 9.44
C SER A 4 -9.16 9.70 10.21
N PRO A 5 -9.80 8.72 9.57
CA PRO A 5 -10.24 7.50 10.23
C PRO A 5 -9.01 6.71 10.72
N THR A 6 -8.93 6.41 12.02
CA THR A 6 -7.93 5.46 12.51
C THR A 6 -8.32 4.05 12.05
N SER A 7 -7.55 3.49 11.14
CA SER A 7 -7.77 2.16 10.58
C SER A 7 -7.01 1.12 11.39
N THR A 8 -7.66 -0.02 11.67
CA THR A 8 -6.99 -1.20 12.26
C THR A 8 -6.64 -2.17 11.15
N VAL A 9 -5.35 -2.42 10.96
CA VAL A 9 -4.82 -3.38 9.98
C VAL A 9 -4.46 -4.67 10.70
N ILE A 10 -4.93 -5.80 10.18
CA ILE A 10 -4.67 -7.13 10.72
C ILE A 10 -3.71 -7.84 9.76
N VAL A 11 -2.56 -8.27 10.27
CA VAL A 11 -1.52 -8.95 9.47
C VAL A 11 -1.33 -10.41 9.88
N PRO A 12 -0.81 -11.29 9.00
CA PRO A 12 -0.44 -12.64 9.39
C PRO A 12 0.51 -12.67 10.60
N ALA A 13 0.41 -13.70 11.42
CA ALA A 13 1.33 -13.90 12.54
C ALA A 13 2.78 -13.86 12.06
N ASN A 14 3.64 -13.16 12.79
CA ASN A 14 5.06 -12.97 12.48
C ASN A 14 5.36 -12.27 11.14
N TYR A 15 4.37 -11.63 10.51
CA TYR A 15 4.61 -10.86 9.29
C TYR A 15 5.65 -9.76 9.52
N SER A 16 6.59 -9.65 8.58
CA SER A 16 7.63 -8.62 8.49
C SER A 16 7.79 -8.27 7.02
N GLY A 17 7.77 -6.99 6.68
CA GLY A 17 7.78 -6.55 5.28
C GLY A 17 6.91 -5.33 5.02
N LYS A 18 6.80 -4.99 3.73
CA LYS A 18 6.03 -3.86 3.23
C LYS A 18 4.54 -4.21 3.17
N ILE A 19 3.71 -3.34 3.73
CA ILE A 19 2.26 -3.39 3.56
C ILE A 19 1.86 -2.44 2.43
N ASP A 20 1.00 -2.92 1.53
CA ASP A 20 0.38 -2.16 0.45
C ASP A 20 -1.14 -2.20 0.60
N LEU A 21 -1.74 -1.07 1.00
CA LEU A 21 -3.19 -0.87 1.00
C LEU A 21 -3.60 -0.30 -0.35
N VAL A 22 -4.08 -1.17 -1.24
CA VAL A 22 -4.36 -0.90 -2.64
C VAL A 22 -5.70 -0.19 -2.81
N LEU A 23 -5.75 0.82 -3.67
CA LEU A 23 -6.98 1.51 -4.01
C LEU A 23 -7.93 0.58 -4.80
N ALA A 24 -9.15 0.41 -4.32
CA ALA A 24 -10.13 -0.52 -4.87
C ALA A 24 -11.52 0.11 -5.02
N ASP A 25 -12.30 -0.46 -5.95
CA ASP A 25 -13.73 -0.18 -6.14
C ASP A 25 -14.56 -1.05 -5.19
N ILE A 26 -14.50 -0.70 -3.91
CA ILE A 26 -15.18 -1.39 -2.82
C ILE A 26 -15.87 -0.38 -1.90
N LYS A 27 -16.99 -0.80 -1.29
CA LYS A 27 -17.73 0.06 -0.36
C LYS A 27 -17.00 0.17 0.99
N GLU A 28 -16.53 -0.94 1.51
CA GLU A 28 -15.86 -1.06 2.80
C GLU A 28 -14.42 -1.54 2.61
N ASN A 29 -13.52 -1.09 3.48
CA ASN A 29 -12.10 -1.43 3.40
C ASN A 29 -11.86 -2.89 3.80
N ILE A 30 -10.91 -3.55 3.13
CA ILE A 30 -10.40 -4.88 3.47
C ILE A 30 -9.02 -4.70 4.10
N LEU A 31 -9.00 -4.56 5.42
CA LEU A 31 -7.78 -4.28 6.20
C LEU A 31 -7.16 -5.51 6.86
N THR A 32 -7.70 -6.70 6.58
CA THR A 32 -6.99 -7.96 6.84
C THR A 32 -6.10 -8.23 5.64
N VAL A 33 -4.79 -8.04 5.82
CA VAL A 33 -3.83 -8.19 4.72
C VAL A 33 -3.45 -9.65 4.52
N ASP A 34 -3.13 -9.99 3.28
CA ASP A 34 -2.68 -11.34 2.94
C ASP A 34 -1.21 -11.60 3.30
N THR A 35 -0.70 -12.79 2.97
CA THR A 35 0.71 -13.17 3.19
C THR A 35 1.70 -12.35 2.37
N ASN A 36 1.25 -11.62 1.36
CA ASN A 36 2.07 -10.71 0.57
C ASN A 36 2.05 -9.28 1.13
N GLY A 37 1.26 -9.01 2.19
CA GLY A 37 1.11 -7.68 2.77
C GLY A 37 0.10 -6.80 2.03
N ILE A 38 -0.82 -7.39 1.26
CA ILE A 38 -1.78 -6.65 0.44
C ILE A 38 -3.12 -6.56 1.16
N GLY A 39 -3.61 -5.33 1.33
CA GLY A 39 -4.99 -5.03 1.72
C GLY A 39 -5.63 -4.08 0.70
N TYR A 40 -6.92 -3.78 0.87
CA TYR A 40 -7.66 -2.92 -0.05
C TYR A 40 -8.43 -1.82 0.68
N ILE A 41 -8.37 -0.61 0.14
CA ILE A 41 -9.06 0.56 0.68
C ILE A 41 -9.86 1.27 -0.42
N ASN A 42 -11.00 1.84 -0.03
CA ASN A 42 -11.82 2.63 -0.94
C ASN A 42 -11.19 4.02 -1.18
N GLN A 43 -11.75 4.76 -2.15
CA GLN A 43 -11.29 6.10 -2.52
C GLN A 43 -11.28 7.08 -1.34
N TRP A 44 -12.34 7.09 -0.54
CA TRP A 44 -12.46 8.02 0.58
C TRP A 44 -11.36 7.80 1.61
N THR A 45 -11.06 6.55 1.97
CA THR A 45 -9.97 6.21 2.88
C THR A 45 -8.61 6.53 2.24
N PHE A 46 -8.39 6.22 0.97
CA PHE A 46 -7.15 6.56 0.28
C PHE A 46 -6.85 8.07 0.34
N ASP A 47 -7.87 8.90 0.12
CA ASP A 47 -7.74 10.36 0.09
C ASP A 47 -7.64 10.99 1.47
N LYS A 48 -8.13 10.31 2.53
CA LYS A 48 -8.21 10.87 3.89
C LYS A 48 -7.24 10.26 4.90
N THR A 49 -6.54 9.19 4.53
CA THR A 49 -5.63 8.51 5.47
C THR A 49 -4.25 9.15 5.43
N TYR A 50 -3.95 9.86 6.52
CA TYR A 50 -2.63 10.46 6.80
C TYR A 50 -2.12 10.10 8.20
N THR A 51 -2.95 9.43 9.01
CA THR A 51 -2.61 9.07 10.38
C THR A 51 -2.09 7.65 10.44
N ARG A 52 -1.05 7.44 11.24
CA ARG A 52 -0.51 6.11 11.57
C ARG A 52 -1.63 5.12 11.94
N PRO A 53 -1.68 3.91 11.35
CA PRO A 53 -2.69 2.91 11.67
C PRO A 53 -2.40 2.24 13.02
N ILE A 54 -3.43 1.60 13.56
CA ILE A 54 -3.25 0.55 14.56
C ILE A 54 -3.00 -0.74 13.79
N VAL A 55 -1.96 -1.49 14.17
CA VAL A 55 -1.63 -2.76 13.50
C VAL A 55 -1.54 -3.87 14.55
N ILE A 56 -2.28 -4.94 14.30
CA ILE A 56 -2.25 -6.16 15.10
C ILE A 56 -1.90 -7.37 14.22
N ASP A 57 -1.27 -8.39 14.78
CA ASP A 57 -1.11 -9.67 14.09
C ASP A 57 -2.30 -10.61 14.33
N GLY A 58 -2.32 -11.74 13.61
CA GLY A 58 -3.34 -12.79 13.74
C GLY A 58 -3.45 -13.41 15.13
N ASN A 59 -2.48 -13.15 16.03
CA ASN A 59 -2.54 -13.57 17.44
C ASN A 59 -3.04 -12.44 18.37
N GLY A 60 -3.35 -11.25 17.82
CA GLY A 60 -3.80 -10.08 18.57
C GLY A 60 -2.67 -9.23 19.15
N ASN A 61 -1.40 -9.47 18.81
CA ASN A 61 -0.29 -8.66 19.32
C ASN A 61 -0.28 -7.29 18.65
N ASN A 62 -0.13 -6.23 19.44
CA ASN A 62 0.05 -4.87 18.93
C ASN A 62 1.48 -4.70 18.37
N LEU A 63 1.59 -4.22 17.13
CA LEU A 63 2.85 -4.06 16.41
C LEU A 63 3.33 -2.60 16.28
N ASP A 64 2.73 -1.66 17.01
CA ASP A 64 2.99 -0.22 16.87
C ASP A 64 4.48 0.14 16.97
N SER A 65 5.23 -0.49 17.87
CA SER A 65 6.69 -0.25 18.01
C SER A 65 7.53 -0.69 16.80
N LEU A 66 6.96 -1.50 15.91
CA LEU A 66 7.63 -2.09 14.76
C LEU A 66 7.27 -1.39 13.44
N LEU A 67 6.37 -0.41 13.48
CA LEU A 67 5.88 0.24 12.26
C LEU A 67 6.82 1.35 11.82
N VAL A 68 7.29 1.24 10.58
CA VAL A 68 8.10 2.24 9.90
C VAL A 68 7.27 2.91 8.81
N GLY A 69 7.03 4.21 8.97
CA GLY A 69 6.38 5.03 7.96
C GLY A 69 7.35 5.44 6.85
N PHE A 70 6.83 5.63 5.64
CA PHE A 70 7.62 6.12 4.51
C PHE A 70 7.48 7.63 4.27
N ASN A 71 6.57 8.29 5.01
CA ASN A 71 6.39 9.73 4.93
C ASN A 71 6.37 10.34 6.34
N PRO A 72 7.20 11.35 6.63
CA PRO A 72 7.27 11.95 7.97
C PRO A 72 6.01 12.74 8.37
N THR A 73 5.22 13.18 7.39
CA THR A 73 4.03 14.02 7.61
C THR A 73 2.73 13.21 7.61
N ALA A 74 2.64 12.18 6.77
CA ALA A 74 1.41 11.40 6.55
C ALA A 74 1.52 9.92 6.92
N PHE A 75 2.63 9.51 7.55
CA PHE A 75 3.05 8.14 7.86
C PHE A 75 3.18 7.22 6.63
N TYR A 76 2.13 7.10 5.83
CA TYR A 76 2.09 6.32 4.60
C TYR A 76 2.86 6.99 3.46
N GLY A 77 3.58 6.17 2.69
CA GLY A 77 4.01 6.51 1.34
C GLY A 77 2.90 6.24 0.33
N VAL A 78 2.80 7.06 -0.72
CA VAL A 78 1.94 6.77 -1.87
C VAL A 78 2.75 5.95 -2.88
N GLY A 79 2.31 4.72 -3.12
CA GLY A 79 2.89 3.83 -4.11
C GLY A 79 2.14 3.89 -5.43
N GLN A 80 2.88 3.75 -6.52
CA GLN A 80 2.34 3.58 -7.87
C GLN A 80 3.01 2.37 -8.51
N SER A 81 2.23 1.50 -9.13
CA SER A 81 2.72 0.30 -9.81
C SER A 81 2.11 0.18 -11.20
N CYS A 82 2.95 -0.08 -12.17
CA CYS A 82 2.59 -0.28 -13.57
C CYS A 82 2.89 -1.73 -13.97
N CYS A 83 2.06 -2.39 -14.78
CA CYS A 83 0.71 -1.98 -15.18
C CYS A 83 -0.20 -3.20 -15.26
N ILE A 84 -1.50 -2.96 -15.06
CA ILE A 84 -2.56 -3.91 -15.41
C ILE A 84 -3.31 -3.28 -16.58
N ASP A 85 -3.28 -3.90 -17.75
CA ASP A 85 -3.93 -3.39 -18.97
C ASP A 85 -3.49 -1.97 -19.39
N LYS A 86 -2.20 -1.64 -19.20
CA LYS A 86 -1.61 -0.29 -19.41
C LYS A 86 -2.11 0.79 -18.44
N GLU A 87 -2.85 0.40 -17.41
CA GLU A 87 -3.32 1.28 -16.35
C GLU A 87 -2.52 1.03 -15.07
N GLN A 88 -2.45 2.07 -14.25
CA GLN A 88 -1.67 2.10 -13.01
C GLN A 88 -2.52 1.69 -11.82
N VAL A 89 -1.85 1.05 -10.86
CA VAL A 89 -2.39 0.69 -9.55
C VAL A 89 -1.74 1.60 -8.51
N TYR A 90 -2.55 2.10 -7.57
CA TYR A 90 -2.10 2.98 -6.50
C TYR A 90 -2.28 2.32 -5.14
N SER A 91 -1.36 2.61 -4.21
CA SER A 91 -1.42 2.10 -2.84
C SER A 91 -0.99 3.14 -1.81
N LYS A 92 -1.44 2.95 -0.56
CA LYS A 92 -0.84 3.55 0.64
C LYS A 92 0.03 2.50 1.30
N SER A 93 1.28 2.83 1.59
CA SER A 93 2.25 1.85 2.05
C SER A 93 3.04 2.28 3.28
N PHE A 94 3.42 1.30 4.08
CA PHE A 94 4.32 1.40 5.23
C PHE A 94 5.01 0.05 5.42
N LYS A 95 5.87 -0.09 6.43
CA LYS A 95 6.62 -1.31 6.70
C LYS A 95 6.48 -1.77 8.15
N ILE A 96 6.56 -3.08 8.36
CA ILE A 96 6.71 -3.71 9.67
C ILE A 96 8.10 -4.34 9.72
N GLU A 97 8.92 -3.94 10.68
CA GLU A 97 10.28 -4.47 10.85
C GLU A 97 10.41 -5.23 12.18
N ARG A 98 10.37 -6.57 12.12
CA ARG A 98 10.54 -7.42 13.33
C ARG A 98 12.01 -7.67 13.68
N ASN A 99 12.84 -7.91 12.67
CA ASN A 99 14.29 -8.12 12.79
C ASN A 99 14.97 -7.46 11.57
N LYS A 100 16.06 -6.72 11.78
CA LYS A 100 16.77 -5.99 10.71
C LYS A 100 17.46 -6.91 9.67
N THR A 101 17.41 -8.22 9.85
CA THR A 101 18.31 -9.18 9.16
C THR A 101 17.62 -10.15 8.21
N GLU A 102 16.30 -10.31 8.22
CA GLU A 102 15.62 -11.19 7.26
C GLU A 102 14.34 -10.55 6.72
N GLU A 103 14.50 -9.81 5.62
CA GLU A 103 13.37 -9.51 4.75
C GLU A 103 12.99 -10.80 4.02
N THR A 104 11.91 -11.46 4.45
CA THR A 104 11.20 -12.44 3.59
C THR A 104 10.48 -11.70 2.46
N PHE A 105 11.22 -10.96 1.65
CA PHE A 105 10.68 -10.21 0.51
C PHE A 105 11.05 -10.95 -0.78
N LYS A 106 10.11 -11.75 -1.30
CA LYS A 106 10.18 -12.18 -2.69
C LYS A 106 9.69 -11.02 -3.54
N TYR A 107 10.60 -10.33 -4.23
CA TYR A 107 10.23 -9.29 -5.20
C TYR A 107 9.25 -9.88 -6.22
N ARG A 108 8.00 -9.45 -6.14
CA ARG A 108 6.93 -9.75 -7.10
C ARG A 108 6.24 -8.43 -7.38
N SER A 109 5.93 -8.17 -8.64
CA SER A 109 5.25 -6.93 -9.01
C SER A 109 3.89 -6.89 -8.30
N LEU A 110 3.54 -5.75 -7.70
CA LEU A 110 2.23 -5.56 -7.07
C LEU A 110 1.09 -5.88 -8.05
N THR A 111 1.28 -5.57 -9.34
CA THR A 111 0.32 -5.86 -10.42
C THR A 111 0.04 -7.35 -10.65
N ASP A 112 0.92 -8.22 -10.17
CA ASP A 112 0.78 -9.68 -10.30
C ASP A 112 0.08 -10.29 -9.09
N LEU A 113 -0.02 -9.56 -7.99
CA LEU A 113 -0.51 -10.06 -6.71
C LEU A 113 -1.91 -9.54 -6.35
N VAL A 114 -2.31 -8.39 -6.89
CA VAL A 114 -3.61 -7.78 -6.57
C VAL A 114 -4.78 -8.50 -7.22
N ASP A 115 -5.94 -8.47 -6.57
CA ASP A 115 -7.20 -8.90 -7.16
C ASP A 115 -7.65 -7.87 -8.21
N ARG A 116 -7.47 -8.25 -9.47
CA ARG A 116 -7.76 -7.42 -10.65
C ARG A 116 -9.24 -7.06 -10.79
N ARG A 117 -10.16 -7.78 -10.13
CA ARG A 117 -11.60 -7.54 -10.23
C ARG A 117 -12.04 -6.33 -9.43
N ILE A 118 -11.38 -6.07 -8.30
CA ILE A 118 -11.74 -4.99 -7.37
C ILE A 118 -10.73 -3.85 -7.40
N THR A 119 -9.50 -4.09 -7.88
CA THR A 119 -8.47 -3.06 -7.92
C THR A 119 -8.86 -1.94 -8.87
N LYS A 120 -8.86 -0.70 -8.37
CA LYS A 120 -9.12 0.47 -9.20
C LYS A 120 -7.88 0.75 -10.03
N LYS A 121 -8.07 0.75 -11.34
CA LYS A 121 -7.04 1.06 -12.33
C LYS A 121 -7.25 2.48 -12.83
N MET A 122 -6.17 3.23 -12.96
CA MET A 122 -6.24 4.61 -13.44
C MET A 122 -5.26 4.78 -14.60
N LYS A 123 -5.68 5.52 -15.62
CA LYS A 123 -4.76 5.90 -16.70
C LYS A 123 -3.61 6.73 -16.11
N PRO A 124 -2.38 6.53 -16.60
CA PRO A 124 -1.27 7.41 -16.24
C PRO A 124 -1.67 8.87 -16.46
N ASP A 125 -1.27 9.74 -15.53
CA ASP A 125 -1.43 11.18 -15.76
C ASP A 125 -0.70 11.58 -17.05
N ARG A 126 -1.34 12.42 -17.88
CA ARG A 126 -0.77 12.89 -19.16
C ARG A 126 0.54 13.65 -18.96
N TYR A 127 0.80 14.17 -17.75
CA TYR A 127 2.06 14.83 -17.41
C TYR A 127 3.21 13.86 -17.06
N THR A 128 2.92 12.59 -16.77
CA THR A 128 3.97 11.58 -16.51
C THR A 128 4.62 11.08 -17.80
N ILE A 129 3.91 11.15 -18.93
CA ILE A 129 4.36 10.63 -20.24
C ILE A 129 5.58 11.42 -20.76
N ILE A 130 5.72 12.70 -20.40
CA ILE A 130 6.78 13.57 -20.94
C ILE A 130 8.18 13.20 -20.41
N GLN A 131 8.31 12.55 -19.25
CA GLN A 131 9.62 12.27 -18.66
C GLN A 131 10.31 11.01 -19.19
N THR A 132 9.64 10.17 -19.98
CA THR A 132 10.26 8.94 -20.53
C THR A 132 10.69 9.08 -21.99
N GLU A 133 10.27 10.13 -22.69
CA GLU A 133 10.61 10.33 -24.11
C GLU A 133 11.76 11.32 -24.35
N THR A 134 12.41 11.86 -23.32
CA THR A 134 13.53 12.82 -23.47
C THR A 134 14.87 12.28 -22.94
N THR A 135 15.17 11.01 -23.20
CA THR A 135 16.54 10.48 -23.10
C THR A 135 16.82 9.44 -24.16
N ALA A 136 16.42 9.74 -25.38
CA ALA A 136 16.89 9.05 -26.58
C ALA A 136 16.88 10.06 -27.72
N GLU A 137 17.80 11.03 -27.67
CA GLU A 137 18.44 11.63 -28.85
C GLU A 137 19.49 12.67 -28.43
N ASN A 138 20.69 12.48 -28.98
CA ASN A 138 21.94 13.27 -28.97
C ASN A 138 22.91 13.07 -27.80
#